data_AF-A0AAV7CZX7-F1
#
_entry.id   AF-A0AAV7CZX7-F1
#
_cell.length_a   1.000
_cell.length_b   1.000
_cell.length_c   1.000
_cell.angle_alpha   90.00
_cell.angle_beta   90.00
_cell.angle_gamma   90.00
#
_symmetry.space_group_name_H-M   'P 1'
#
loop_
_entity.id
_entity.type
_entity.pdbx_description
1 polymer ?
#
loop_
_entity_poly.entity_id
_entity_poly.type
_entity_poly.pdbx_seq_one_letter_code
_entity_poly.pdbx_strand_id
1 'polypeptide(L)'
;MAPCGAIANSLFNDTISLVYHLDARSFIPVPLLRTGNTWWSDKNVKFSNPKPKDNLVQAFAGSARPPYWQKPPYDLDPQDPNNNGYINDDFINWMRVAALPNFRKLYRRVARLQEFSDGLPAGNYSIFIDYNFPVSKFGGKKHAILSTLSWCGGNNMFLGIAYTVTGAAIILTAFAMLAVHLKKQKPKKTFSVR
;
A
#
# COMPACT_ATOMS: atom_id res chain seq x y z
N MET A 1 -27.76 -1.40 9.90
CA MET A 1 -26.76 -1.90 8.93
C MET A 1 -25.40 -1.86 9.57
N ALA A 2 -24.63 -2.93 9.49
CA ALA A 2 -23.31 -3.08 10.10
C ALA A 2 -22.38 -3.76 9.07
N PRO A 3 -21.31 -3.09 8.60
CA PRO A 3 -20.96 -1.69 8.85
C PRO A 3 -21.91 -0.69 8.17
N CYS A 4 -21.96 0.56 8.63
CA CYS A 4 -22.72 1.63 7.98
C CYS A 4 -21.80 2.58 7.18
N GLY A 5 -22.38 3.30 6.23
CA GLY A 5 -21.68 4.32 5.43
C GLY A 5 -21.28 3.87 4.02
N ALA A 6 -21.16 4.85 3.12
CA ALA A 6 -20.86 4.61 1.70
C ALA A 6 -19.47 4.01 1.47
N ILE A 7 -18.48 4.41 2.27
CA ILE A 7 -17.11 3.87 2.19
C ILE A 7 -17.13 2.36 2.42
N ALA A 8 -17.77 1.92 3.51
CA ALA A 8 -17.85 0.51 3.85
C ALA A 8 -18.71 -0.27 2.83
N ASN A 9 -19.84 0.29 2.38
CA ASN A 9 -20.71 -0.36 1.41
C ASN A 9 -20.01 -0.58 0.05
N SER A 10 -19.09 0.31 -0.34
CA SER A 10 -18.31 0.22 -1.58
C SER A 10 -17.02 -0.60 -1.47
N LEU A 11 -16.99 -1.61 -0.58
CA LEU A 11 -15.82 -2.46 -0.37
C LEU A 11 -15.37 -3.16 -1.67
N PHE A 12 -14.07 -3.07 -1.96
CA PHE A 12 -13.46 -3.80 -3.07
C PHE A 12 -13.51 -5.31 -2.85
N ASN A 13 -14.00 -6.07 -3.84
CA ASN A 13 -14.31 -7.50 -3.71
C ASN A 13 -13.85 -8.36 -4.91
N ASP A 14 -12.97 -7.85 -5.78
CA ASP A 14 -12.32 -8.72 -6.76
C ASP A 14 -11.34 -9.67 -6.05
N THR A 15 -11.21 -10.89 -6.56
CA THR A 15 -10.19 -11.83 -6.07
C THR A 15 -9.08 -11.94 -7.10
N ILE A 16 -7.86 -11.62 -6.68
CA ILE A 16 -6.67 -11.70 -7.53
C ILE A 16 -5.80 -12.87 -7.08
N SER A 17 -5.44 -13.74 -8.01
CA SER A 17 -4.48 -14.82 -7.80
C SER A 17 -3.35 -14.76 -8.84
N LEU A 18 -2.17 -15.23 -8.45
CA LEU A 18 -0.96 -15.15 -9.25
C LEU A 18 -0.36 -16.54 -9.40
N VAL A 19 0.04 -16.87 -10.63
CA VAL A 19 0.62 -18.17 -10.98
C VAL A 19 1.91 -17.95 -11.75
N TYR A 20 2.94 -18.72 -11.38
CA TYR A 20 4.25 -18.77 -12.03
C TYR A 20 4.31 -19.96 -12.99
N HIS A 21 4.78 -19.74 -14.22
CA HIS A 21 4.96 -20.82 -15.20
C HIS A 21 6.42 -21.27 -15.21
N LEU A 22 6.65 -22.56 -14.92
CA LEU A 22 7.97 -23.19 -15.04
C LEU A 22 8.24 -23.57 -16.51
N ASP A 23 7.26 -24.20 -17.15
CA ASP A 23 7.25 -24.58 -18.55
C ASP A 23 5.86 -24.32 -19.17
N ALA A 24 5.67 -24.64 -20.46
CA ALA A 24 4.39 -24.47 -21.15
C ALA A 24 3.21 -25.29 -20.57
N ARG A 25 3.47 -26.27 -19.69
CA ARG A 25 2.45 -27.16 -19.11
C ARG A 25 2.45 -27.21 -17.57
N SER A 26 3.48 -26.67 -16.92
CA SER A 26 3.69 -26.75 -15.48
C SER A 26 3.60 -25.36 -14.85
N PHE A 27 2.74 -25.23 -13.84
CA PHE A 27 2.52 -23.96 -13.17
C PHE A 27 2.47 -24.12 -11.65
N ILE A 28 3.01 -23.13 -10.94
CA ILE A 28 3.08 -23.07 -9.48
C ILE A 28 2.26 -21.87 -9.00
N PRO A 29 1.28 -22.06 -8.10
CA PRO A 29 0.58 -20.95 -7.49
C PRO A 29 1.53 -20.16 -6.59
N VAL A 30 1.59 -18.84 -6.78
CA VAL A 30 2.42 -17.98 -5.93
C VAL A 30 1.75 -17.83 -4.56
N PRO A 31 2.42 -18.15 -3.45
CA PRO A 31 1.84 -18.03 -2.12
C PRO A 31 1.67 -16.55 -1.74
N LEU A 32 0.43 -16.12 -1.60
CA LEU A 32 0.06 -14.75 -1.25
C LEU A 32 -0.44 -14.67 0.21
N LEU A 33 0.23 -13.85 1.03
CA LEU A 33 -0.16 -13.59 2.40
C LEU A 33 -1.43 -12.73 2.46
N ARG A 34 -2.47 -13.26 3.10
CA ARG A 34 -3.73 -12.55 3.37
C ARG A 34 -3.66 -11.67 4.62
N THR A 35 -2.78 -12.03 5.57
CA THR A 35 -2.65 -11.38 6.87
C THR A 35 -1.37 -10.56 7.02
N GLY A 36 -1.39 -9.63 7.98
CA GLY A 36 -0.29 -8.70 8.24
C GLY A 36 -0.17 -7.60 7.20
N ASN A 37 -1.26 -7.31 6.47
CA ASN A 37 -1.29 -6.32 5.40
C ASN A 37 -1.76 -4.94 5.90
N THR A 38 -2.09 -4.82 7.19
CA THR A 38 -2.53 -3.58 7.84
C THR A 38 -1.51 -3.08 8.85
N TRP A 39 -1.66 -1.83 9.26
CA TRP A 39 -0.89 -1.29 10.37
C TRP A 39 -1.30 -1.94 11.69
N TRP A 40 -0.33 -2.15 12.57
CA TRP A 40 -0.56 -2.76 13.88
C TRP A 40 -1.57 -1.97 14.72
N SER A 41 -1.49 -0.63 14.70
CA SER A 41 -2.40 0.23 15.46
C SER A 41 -3.84 0.18 14.94
N ASP A 42 -4.04 0.07 13.62
CA ASP A 42 -5.39 -0.09 13.08
C ASP A 42 -6.00 -1.39 13.58
N LYS A 43 -5.27 -2.49 13.45
CA LYS A 43 -5.78 -3.83 13.77
C LYS A 43 -5.98 -4.07 15.27
N ASN A 44 -5.12 -3.51 16.13
CA ASN A 44 -5.13 -3.80 17.56
C ASN A 44 -5.77 -2.72 18.43
N VAL A 45 -5.92 -1.48 17.92
CA VAL A 45 -6.43 -0.35 18.70
C VAL A 45 -7.69 0.24 18.08
N LYS A 46 -7.64 0.60 16.79
CA LYS A 46 -8.71 1.36 16.14
C LYS A 46 -9.93 0.51 15.78
N PHE A 47 -9.69 -0.68 15.22
CA PHE A 47 -10.75 -1.59 14.79
C PHE A 47 -10.91 -2.71 15.81
N SER A 48 -12.15 -3.02 16.17
CA SER A 48 -12.45 -4.13 17.07
C SER A 48 -13.79 -4.76 16.73
N ASN A 49 -13.87 -6.07 16.89
CA ASN A 49 -15.14 -6.79 16.73
C ASN A 49 -16.07 -6.53 17.92
N PRO A 50 -17.39 -6.49 17.68
CA PRO A 50 -18.38 -6.42 18.74
C PRO A 50 -18.28 -7.65 19.66
N LYS A 51 -18.76 -7.50 20.90
CA LYS A 51 -18.87 -8.63 21.84
C LYS A 51 -20.17 -9.40 21.54
N PRO A 52 -20.19 -10.73 21.70
CA PRO A 52 -19.09 -11.61 22.10
C PRO A 52 -18.08 -11.87 20.95
N LYS A 53 -16.78 -11.86 21.25
CA LYS A 53 -15.74 -12.06 20.22
C LYS A 53 -15.65 -13.50 19.71
N ASP A 54 -16.06 -14.45 20.54
CA ASP A 54 -15.96 -15.89 20.25
C ASP A 54 -17.00 -16.36 19.21
N ASN A 55 -18.12 -15.63 19.09
CA ASN A 55 -19.17 -15.93 18.12
C ASN A 55 -19.62 -14.67 17.39
N LEU A 56 -18.96 -14.37 16.27
CA LEU A 56 -19.27 -13.19 15.47
C LEU A 56 -20.69 -13.21 14.90
N VAL A 57 -21.25 -14.39 14.62
CA VAL A 57 -22.64 -14.50 14.12
C VAL A 57 -23.63 -13.95 15.14
N GLN A 58 -23.43 -14.29 16.42
CA GLN A 58 -24.22 -13.73 17.51
C GLN A 58 -23.91 -12.25 17.75
N ALA A 59 -22.63 -11.85 17.65
CA ALA A 59 -22.23 -10.45 17.85
C ALA A 59 -22.83 -9.50 16.78
N PHE A 60 -23.10 -10.01 15.59
CA PHE A 60 -23.77 -9.30 14.50
C PHE A 60 -25.28 -9.62 14.41
N ALA A 61 -25.86 -10.34 15.36
CA ALA A 61 -27.28 -10.65 15.38
C ALA A 61 -28.12 -9.36 15.45
N GLY A 62 -29.21 -9.31 14.69
CA GLY A 62 -30.05 -8.11 14.58
C GLY A 62 -29.46 -6.99 13.70
N SER A 63 -28.26 -7.18 13.14
CA SER A 63 -27.68 -6.27 12.16
C SER A 63 -27.86 -6.77 10.73
N ALA A 64 -28.07 -5.84 9.80
CA ALA A 64 -28.13 -6.13 8.37
C ALA A 64 -26.79 -5.82 7.70
N ARG A 65 -26.34 -6.67 6.79
CA ARG A 65 -25.17 -6.38 5.94
C ARG A 65 -25.42 -5.18 5.02
N PRO A 66 -24.37 -4.50 4.52
CA PRO A 66 -24.52 -3.47 3.51
C PRO A 66 -25.11 -4.04 2.20
N PRO A 67 -25.88 -3.24 1.43
CA PRO A 67 -26.56 -3.71 0.22
C PRO A 67 -25.67 -4.34 -0.85
N TYR A 68 -24.44 -3.83 -1.05
CA TYR A 68 -23.53 -4.31 -2.09
C TYR A 68 -22.58 -5.43 -1.63
N TRP A 69 -22.67 -5.85 -0.36
CA TRP A 69 -21.81 -6.90 0.17
C TRP A 69 -22.36 -8.26 -0.22
N GLN A 70 -21.57 -9.09 -0.90
CA GLN A 70 -21.95 -10.47 -1.22
C GLN A 70 -21.89 -11.40 0.00
N LYS A 71 -20.98 -11.11 0.95
CA LYS A 71 -20.77 -11.87 2.18
C LYS A 71 -21.03 -11.00 3.41
N PRO A 72 -21.48 -11.58 4.54
CA PRO A 72 -21.61 -10.84 5.79
C PRO A 72 -20.22 -10.51 6.39
N PRO A 73 -20.13 -9.52 7.30
CA PRO A 73 -18.85 -9.12 7.90
C PRO A 73 -18.10 -10.24 8.64
N TYR A 74 -18.80 -11.21 9.19
CA TYR A 74 -18.21 -12.33 9.94
C TYR A 74 -17.67 -13.46 9.05
N ASP A 75 -17.89 -13.42 7.74
CA ASP A 75 -17.46 -14.46 6.77
C ASP A 75 -16.67 -13.83 5.60
N LEU A 76 -15.79 -12.86 5.93
CA LEU A 76 -14.95 -12.19 4.94
C LEU A 76 -13.74 -13.04 4.56
N ASP A 77 -13.20 -13.80 5.51
CA ASP A 77 -12.06 -14.70 5.31
C ASP A 77 -12.38 -16.11 5.87
N PRO A 78 -12.83 -17.05 5.01
CA PRO A 78 -13.13 -18.41 5.45
C PRO A 78 -11.89 -19.21 5.87
N GLN A 79 -10.69 -18.78 5.49
CA GLN A 79 -9.44 -19.52 5.75
C GLN A 79 -8.83 -19.20 7.11
N ASP A 80 -9.08 -18.00 7.65
CA ASP A 80 -8.55 -17.57 8.93
C ASP A 80 -9.64 -16.93 9.80
N PRO A 81 -10.12 -17.62 10.85
CA PRO A 81 -11.08 -17.10 11.80
C PRO A 81 -10.65 -15.77 12.45
N ASN A 82 -9.34 -15.55 12.62
CA ASN A 82 -8.78 -14.35 13.25
C ASN A 82 -8.75 -13.13 12.30
N ASN A 83 -9.08 -13.31 11.02
CA ASN A 83 -9.13 -12.26 10.01
C ASN A 83 -10.57 -11.95 9.57
N ASN A 84 -11.54 -12.05 10.49
CA ASN A 84 -12.97 -11.81 10.22
C ASN A 84 -13.55 -10.63 10.99
N GLY A 85 -14.70 -10.11 10.52
CA GLY A 85 -15.36 -8.94 11.10
C GLY A 85 -14.68 -7.63 10.71
N TYR A 86 -14.66 -6.68 11.65
CA TYR A 86 -14.06 -5.37 11.46
C TYR A 86 -12.53 -5.38 11.56
N ILE A 87 -11.94 -6.48 12.03
CA ILE A 87 -10.49 -6.67 12.10
C ILE A 87 -9.89 -7.31 10.83
N ASN A 88 -10.71 -7.58 9.82
CA ASN A 88 -10.27 -8.12 8.54
C ASN A 88 -9.30 -7.14 7.84
N ASP A 89 -8.16 -7.66 7.38
CA ASP A 89 -7.10 -6.83 6.80
C ASP A 89 -7.55 -6.07 5.54
N ASP A 90 -8.33 -6.71 4.66
CA ASP A 90 -8.83 -6.08 3.42
C ASP A 90 -9.84 -4.97 3.73
N PHE A 91 -10.72 -5.23 4.69
CA PHE A 91 -11.68 -4.24 5.17
C PHE A 91 -10.97 -3.02 5.77
N ILE A 92 -10.02 -3.21 6.68
CA ILE A 92 -9.26 -2.11 7.29
C ILE A 92 -8.50 -1.31 6.22
N ASN A 93 -7.83 -1.99 5.29
CA ASN A 93 -7.10 -1.33 4.20
C ASN A 93 -8.03 -0.52 3.30
N TRP A 94 -9.26 -1.00 3.08
CA TRP A 94 -10.27 -0.25 2.35
C TRP A 94 -10.74 0.99 3.11
N MET A 95 -11.03 0.85 4.41
CA MET A 95 -11.51 1.92 5.27
C MET A 95 -10.51 3.06 5.45
N ARG A 96 -9.21 2.85 5.20
CA ARG A 96 -8.24 3.95 5.06
C ARG A 96 -8.52 4.72 3.77
N VAL A 97 -9.26 5.82 3.86
CA VAL A 97 -9.56 6.71 2.74
C VAL A 97 -8.27 7.24 2.11
N ALA A 98 -8.17 7.17 0.78
CA ALA A 98 -7.05 7.73 0.05
C ALA A 98 -7.24 9.24 -0.16
N ALA A 99 -6.15 10.01 -0.14
CA ALA A 99 -6.19 11.46 -0.31
C ALA A 99 -6.42 11.91 -1.76
N LEU A 100 -6.19 11.02 -2.74
CA LEU A 100 -6.25 11.32 -4.17
C LEU A 100 -7.21 10.35 -4.88
N PRO A 101 -7.83 10.76 -6.01
CA PRO A 101 -8.76 9.91 -6.76
C PRO A 101 -8.07 8.69 -7.41
N ASN A 102 -6.82 8.87 -7.85
CA ASN A 102 -5.96 7.77 -8.28
C ASN A 102 -5.17 7.29 -7.09
N PHE A 103 -5.53 6.12 -6.56
CA PHE A 103 -4.89 5.55 -5.39
C PHE A 103 -4.56 4.07 -5.61
N ARG A 104 -3.62 3.59 -4.79
CA ARG A 104 -3.25 2.18 -4.68
C ARG A 104 -3.46 1.73 -3.25
N LYS A 105 -3.99 0.52 -3.07
CA LYS A 105 -4.12 -0.15 -1.77
C LYS A 105 -3.36 -1.46 -1.83
N LEU A 106 -2.73 -1.82 -0.72
CA LEU A 106 -2.06 -3.11 -0.61
C LEU A 106 -3.13 -4.21 -0.60
N TYR A 107 -3.03 -5.15 -1.55
CA TYR A 107 -3.89 -6.32 -1.59
C TYR A 107 -3.21 -7.50 -0.90
N ARG A 108 -2.06 -7.95 -1.40
CA ARG A 108 -1.32 -9.10 -0.83
C ARG A 108 0.18 -8.84 -0.85
N ARG A 109 0.90 -9.58 0.00
CA ARG A 109 2.36 -9.70 -0.04
C ARG A 109 2.74 -11.12 -0.44
N VAL A 110 3.79 -11.27 -1.25
CA VAL A 110 4.29 -12.60 -1.62
C VAL A 110 4.99 -13.20 -0.41
N ALA A 111 4.63 -14.43 -0.05
CA ALA A 111 5.32 -15.18 0.99
C ALA A 111 6.67 -15.66 0.45
N ARG A 112 7.74 -15.43 1.21
CA ARG A 112 9.09 -15.88 0.84
C ARG A 112 9.30 -17.33 1.26
N LEU A 113 8.78 -18.26 0.45
CA LEU A 113 8.80 -19.70 0.72
C LEU A 113 9.26 -20.44 -0.53
N GLN A 114 10.07 -21.49 -0.34
CA GLN A 114 10.52 -22.41 -1.41
C GLN A 114 11.14 -21.64 -2.60
N GLU A 115 10.60 -21.83 -3.81
CA GLU A 115 10.98 -21.18 -5.07
C GLU A 115 10.89 -19.64 -5.03
N PHE A 116 10.21 -19.08 -4.02
CA PHE A 116 10.00 -17.64 -3.87
C PHE A 116 10.79 -17.01 -2.71
N SER A 117 11.83 -17.70 -2.20
CA SER A 117 12.67 -17.20 -1.08
C SER A 117 13.24 -15.80 -1.34
N ASP A 118 13.73 -15.57 -2.55
CA ASP A 118 14.35 -14.30 -2.97
C ASP A 118 13.36 -13.37 -3.70
N GLY A 119 12.07 -13.71 -3.69
CA GLY A 119 11.02 -12.97 -4.37
C GLY A 119 10.48 -13.72 -5.59
N LEU A 120 9.98 -12.97 -6.58
CA LEU A 120 9.45 -13.57 -7.80
C LEU A 120 10.61 -13.83 -8.79
N PRO A 121 10.91 -15.10 -9.13
CA PRO A 121 11.93 -15.41 -10.14
C PRO A 121 11.56 -14.84 -11.51
N ALA A 122 12.57 -14.62 -12.36
CA ALA A 122 12.35 -14.16 -13.72
C ALA A 122 11.64 -15.25 -14.54
N GLY A 123 10.53 -14.90 -15.18
CA GLY A 123 9.78 -15.83 -16.03
C GLY A 123 8.38 -15.32 -16.32
N ASN A 124 7.53 -16.23 -16.80
CA ASN A 124 6.17 -15.89 -17.19
C ASN A 124 5.21 -16.07 -16.03
N TYR A 125 4.33 -15.08 -15.87
CA TYR A 125 3.30 -15.09 -14.83
C TYR A 125 1.93 -14.85 -15.45
N SER A 126 0.92 -15.48 -14.87
CA SER A 126 -0.48 -15.18 -15.18
C SER A 126 -1.19 -14.69 -13.93
N ILE A 127 -1.96 -13.62 -14.09
CA ILE A 127 -2.81 -13.06 -13.06
C ILE A 127 -4.24 -13.42 -13.40
N PHE A 128 -4.89 -14.17 -12.52
CA PHE A 128 -6.31 -14.48 -12.64
C PHE A 128 -7.10 -13.56 -11.72
N ILE A 129 -8.14 -12.93 -12.26
CA ILE A 129 -8.95 -11.94 -11.54
C ILE A 129 -10.41 -12.34 -11.65
N ASP A 130 -11.02 -12.65 -10.51
CA ASP A 130 -12.47 -12.79 -10.39
C ASP A 130 -13.08 -11.40 -10.27
N TYR A 131 -13.78 -10.98 -11.33
CA TYR A 131 -14.22 -9.59 -11.51
C TYR A 131 -15.60 -9.35 -10.87
N ASN A 132 -15.62 -8.84 -9.64
CA ASN A 132 -16.84 -8.57 -8.87
C ASN A 132 -17.11 -7.07 -8.61
N PHE A 133 -16.14 -6.19 -8.90
CA PHE A 133 -16.22 -4.75 -8.65
C PHE A 133 -16.30 -3.95 -9.97
N PRO A 134 -17.50 -3.63 -10.49
CA PRO A 134 -17.64 -2.97 -11.79
C PRO A 134 -17.29 -1.47 -11.71
N VAL A 135 -16.28 -1.05 -12.46
CA VAL A 135 -15.85 0.37 -12.54
C VAL A 135 -16.23 1.07 -13.85
N SER A 136 -16.68 0.32 -14.85
CA SER A 136 -16.97 0.84 -16.20
C SER A 136 -18.11 1.87 -16.23
N LYS A 137 -19.10 1.72 -15.33
CA LYS A 137 -20.29 2.60 -15.25
C LYS A 137 -19.95 4.07 -14.99
N PHE A 138 -18.80 4.35 -14.38
CA PHE A 138 -18.33 5.70 -14.08
C PHE A 138 -17.00 6.03 -14.76
N GLY A 139 -16.63 5.27 -15.80
CA GLY A 139 -15.38 5.49 -16.54
C GLY A 139 -14.10 5.20 -15.73
N GLY A 140 -14.22 4.46 -14.62
CA GLY A 140 -13.10 4.10 -13.77
C GLY A 140 -12.19 3.05 -14.42
N LYS A 141 -10.93 3.01 -13.98
CA LYS A 141 -9.94 2.02 -14.40
C LYS A 141 -9.39 1.28 -13.18
N LYS A 142 -9.08 0.00 -13.34
CA LYS A 142 -8.44 -0.84 -12.32
C LYS A 142 -7.12 -1.36 -12.85
N HIS A 143 -6.11 -1.39 -11.99
CA HIS A 143 -4.78 -1.89 -12.30
C HIS A 143 -4.29 -2.79 -11.17
N ALA A 144 -3.76 -3.95 -11.52
CA ALA A 144 -2.97 -4.77 -10.61
C ALA A 144 -1.49 -4.40 -10.80
N ILE A 145 -0.80 -4.04 -9.72
CA ILE A 145 0.58 -3.58 -9.75
C ILE A 145 1.41 -4.46 -8.83
N LEU A 146 2.47 -5.06 -9.38
CA LEU A 146 3.50 -5.75 -8.62
C LEU A 146 4.67 -4.78 -8.40
N SER A 147 5.11 -4.63 -7.17
CA SER A 147 6.22 -3.74 -6.80
C SER A 147 7.01 -4.34 -5.66
N THR A 148 8.32 -4.16 -5.71
CA THR A 148 9.19 -4.33 -4.55
C THR A 148 9.21 -3.02 -3.74
N LEU A 149 9.58 -3.13 -2.46
CA LEU A 149 9.74 -1.99 -1.56
C LEU A 149 11.20 -1.87 -1.18
N SER A 150 11.69 -0.64 -1.15
CA SER A 150 12.95 -0.26 -0.53
C SER A 150 12.68 0.30 0.87
N TRP A 151 13.75 0.61 1.61
CA TRP A 151 13.64 1.30 2.90
C TRP A 151 12.81 2.61 2.81
N CYS A 152 12.95 3.34 1.71
CA CYS A 152 12.24 4.60 1.46
C CYS A 152 10.88 4.40 0.77
N GLY A 153 10.33 3.18 0.81
CA GLY A 153 9.04 2.83 0.19
C GLY A 153 9.19 2.34 -1.25
N GLY A 154 8.10 2.48 -2.02
CA GLY A 154 8.04 2.07 -3.42
C GLY A 154 8.76 3.04 -4.35
N ASN A 155 8.83 2.69 -5.64
CA ASN A 155 9.51 3.51 -6.65
C ASN A 155 8.88 4.92 -6.73
N ASN A 156 9.64 5.94 -6.34
CA ASN A 156 9.27 7.34 -6.50
C ASN A 156 10.55 8.21 -6.61
N MET A 157 10.80 8.74 -7.81
CA MET A 157 11.96 9.58 -8.10
C MET A 157 11.80 11.05 -7.68
N PHE A 158 10.57 11.48 -7.32
CA PHE A 158 10.29 12.88 -6.98
C PHE A 158 11.21 13.42 -5.88
N LEU A 159 11.37 12.65 -4.80
CA LEU A 159 12.17 13.07 -3.66
C LEU A 159 13.66 13.20 -4.05
N GLY A 160 14.17 12.24 -4.82
CA GLY A 160 15.55 12.28 -5.33
C GLY A 160 15.81 13.53 -6.17
N ILE A 161 14.94 13.81 -7.15
CA ILE A 161 15.05 15.01 -7.99
C ILE A 161 14.94 16.29 -7.15
N ALA A 162 13.99 16.36 -6.23
CA ALA A 162 13.80 17.53 -5.38
C ALA A 162 15.06 17.86 -4.57
N TYR A 163 15.71 16.85 -3.98
CA TYR A 163 16.97 17.04 -3.26
C TYR A 163 18.13 17.41 -4.18
N THR A 164 18.27 16.77 -5.34
CA THR A 164 19.34 17.09 -6.30
C THR A 164 19.24 18.53 -6.81
N VAL A 165 18.04 18.98 -7.20
CA VAL A 165 17.82 20.35 -7.69
C VAL A 165 18.06 21.38 -6.58
N THR A 166 17.53 21.14 -5.39
CA THR A 166 17.73 22.03 -4.24
C THR A 166 19.20 22.11 -3.84
N GLY A 167 19.91 20.99 -3.81
CA GLY A 167 21.34 20.93 -3.54
C GLY A 167 22.17 21.70 -4.57
N ALA A 168 21.86 21.54 -5.86
CA ALA A 168 22.53 22.28 -6.92
C ALA A 168 22.32 23.80 -6.80
N ALA A 169 21.09 24.24 -6.47
CA ALA A 169 20.79 25.66 -6.24
C ALA A 169 21.58 26.23 -5.04
N ILE A 170 21.67 25.49 -3.94
CA ILE A 170 22.45 25.90 -2.76
C ILE A 170 23.95 26.00 -3.11
N ILE A 171 24.50 25.03 -3.86
CA ILE A 171 25.91 25.06 -4.26
C ILE A 171 26.20 26.27 -5.17
N LEU A 172 25.34 26.54 -6.16
CA LEU A 172 25.49 27.69 -7.05
C LEU A 172 25.46 29.02 -6.28
N THR A 173 24.51 29.16 -5.37
CA THR A 173 24.42 30.37 -4.52
C THR A 173 25.63 30.50 -3.59
N ALA A 174 26.14 29.41 -3.02
CA ALA A 174 27.35 29.42 -2.20
C ALA A 174 28.58 29.88 -2.99
N PHE A 175 28.77 29.36 -4.21
CA PHE A 175 29.86 29.81 -5.10
C PHE A 175 29.74 31.29 -5.48
N ALA A 176 28.52 31.76 -5.78
CA ALA A 176 28.28 33.17 -6.08
C ALA A 176 28.62 34.06 -4.87
N MET A 177 28.20 33.69 -3.66
CA MET A 177 28.55 34.42 -2.43
C MET A 177 30.05 34.38 -2.16
N LEU A 178 30.71 33.24 -2.37
CA LEU A 178 32.17 33.11 -2.21
C LEU A 178 32.92 34.01 -3.19
N ALA A 179 32.52 34.04 -4.46
CA ALA A 179 33.12 34.90 -5.47
C ALA A 179 32.97 36.39 -5.12
N VAL A 180 31.79 36.80 -4.62
CA VAL A 180 31.56 38.17 -4.13
C VAL A 180 32.43 38.47 -2.90
N HIS A 181 32.55 37.52 -1.97
CA HIS A 181 33.38 37.67 -0.77
C HIS A 181 34.86 37.86 -1.13
N LEU A 182 35.41 37.03 -2.01
CA LEU A 182 36.79 37.12 -2.47
C LEU A 182 37.06 38.45 -3.21
N LYS A 183 36.11 38.91 -4.05
CA LYS A 183 36.21 40.24 -4.69
C LYS A 183 36.17 41.40 -3.67
N LYS A 184 35.42 41.25 -2.57
CA LYS A 184 35.30 42.28 -1.52
C LYS A 184 36.42 42.21 -0.47
N GLN A 185 37.18 41.12 -0.40
CA GLN A 185 38.39 41.08 0.43
C GLN A 185 39.45 42.01 -0.16
N LYS A 186 39.57 43.22 0.39
CA LYS A 186 40.72 44.10 0.16
C LYS A 186 41.97 43.48 0.81
N PRO A 187 43.17 43.63 0.22
CA PRO A 187 44.40 43.22 0.90
C PRO A 187 44.50 43.95 2.24
N LYS A 188 44.75 43.22 3.33
CA LYS A 188 45.08 43.82 4.62
C LYS A 188 46.32 44.69 4.40
N LYS A 189 46.17 46.02 4.46
CA LYS A 189 47.32 46.94 4.49
C LYS A 189 48.03 46.71 5.81
N THR A 190 49.09 45.90 5.79
CA THR A 190 50.02 45.79 6.91
C THR A 190 50.80 47.11 6.95
N PHE A 191 50.41 48.01 7.86
CA PHE A 191 51.24 49.18 8.15
C PHE A 191 52.42 48.70 9.02
N SER A 192 53.60 48.62 8.41
CA SER A 192 54.85 48.50 9.15
C SER A 192 55.15 49.87 9.76
N VAL A 193 54.94 50.00 11.07
CA VAL A 193 55.43 51.16 11.82
C VAL A 193 56.93 50.95 12.00
N ARG A 194 57.73 51.89 11.50
CA ARG A 194 59.18 51.93 11.62
C ARG A 194 59.55 52.98 12.66
#